data_AF-Q4CL44-F1
#
_entry.id   AF-Q4CL44-F1
#
_cell.length_a   1.000
_cell.length_b   1.000
_cell.length_c   1.000
_cell.angle_alpha   90.00
_cell.angle_beta   90.00
_cell.angle_gamma   90.00
#
_symmetry.space_group_name_H-M   'P 1'
#
loop_
_entity.id
_entity.type
_entity.pdbx_description
1 polymer ?
#
loop_
_entity_poly.entity_id
_entity_poly.type
_entity_poly.pdbx_seq_one_letter_code
_entity_poly.pdbx_strand_id
1 'polypeptide(L)'
;IFKDELVIENASKMQFVAKVCIRLKSQLERLGITPCCQLPDSYKELIEREKCEMEEQTEAQRDLEEKLSMLAEEKQRLNKMLSSMRQEREMDIVVMRSVQERCKEAEEKEIYAAEALSRLTREKSQKERALEETLRLATMDLMQYQAQLAQIKELENTGGFARILKLLLCR
;
A
#
# COMPACT_ATOMS: atom_id res chain seq x y z
N ILE A 1 40.82 45.83 -2.68
CA ILE A 1 41.12 46.45 -4.00
C ILE A 1 39.83 46.84 -4.70
N PHE A 2 39.12 45.97 -5.45
CA PHE A 2 37.90 46.37 -6.17
C PHE A 2 36.78 46.96 -5.29
N LYS A 3 36.59 46.43 -4.08
CA LYS A 3 35.59 46.98 -3.14
C LYS A 3 35.93 48.39 -2.68
N ASP A 4 37.21 48.64 -2.38
CA ASP A 4 37.66 49.93 -1.86
C ASP A 4 37.60 51.01 -2.95
N GLU A 5 38.00 50.68 -4.18
CA GLU A 5 37.90 51.56 -5.35
C GLU A 5 36.45 51.97 -5.61
N LEU A 6 35.52 51.02 -5.55
CA LEU A 6 34.09 51.29 -5.77
C LEU A 6 33.52 52.22 -4.69
N VAL A 7 33.90 52.04 -3.42
CA VAL A 7 33.46 52.90 -2.32
C VAL A 7 33.97 54.33 -2.51
N ILE A 8 35.25 54.49 -2.89
CA ILE A 8 35.86 55.80 -3.14
C ILE A 8 35.20 56.49 -4.34
N GLU A 9 34.97 55.75 -5.42
CA GLU A 9 34.31 56.26 -6.62
C GLU A 9 32.87 56.72 -6.30
N ASN A 10 32.12 55.92 -5.55
CA ASN A 10 30.75 56.25 -5.16
C ASN A 10 30.68 57.49 -4.28
N ALA A 11 31.55 57.57 -3.26
CA ALA A 11 31.67 58.76 -2.42
C ALA A 11 31.99 60.03 -3.24
N SER A 12 32.89 59.90 -4.21
CA SER A 12 33.27 61.00 -5.11
C SER A 12 32.10 61.44 -6.00
N LYS A 13 31.34 60.49 -6.55
CA LYS A 13 30.13 60.76 -7.34
C LYS A 13 29.07 61.48 -6.52
N MET A 14 28.81 61.04 -5.29
CA MET A 14 27.84 61.68 -4.41
C MET A 14 28.22 63.10 -4.02
N GLN A 15 29.51 63.35 -3.73
CA GLN A 15 30.00 64.71 -3.48
C GLN A 15 29.80 65.61 -4.71
N PHE A 16 30.04 65.08 -5.90
CA PHE A 16 29.81 65.80 -7.15
C PHE A 16 28.31 66.11 -7.35
N VAL A 17 27.43 65.12 -7.15
CA VAL A 17 25.97 65.29 -7.24
C VAL A 17 25.50 66.37 -6.26
N ALA A 18 25.92 66.30 -4.99
CA ALA A 18 25.57 67.32 -3.99
C ALA A 18 25.99 68.73 -4.43
N LYS A 19 27.22 68.90 -4.94
CA LYS A 19 27.72 70.19 -5.44
C LYS A 19 26.86 70.72 -6.60
N VAL A 20 26.48 69.86 -7.54
CA VAL A 20 25.62 70.22 -8.68
C VAL A 20 24.22 70.61 -8.20
N CYS A 21 23.62 69.82 -7.30
CA CYS A 21 22.30 70.08 -6.74
C CYS A 21 22.24 71.41 -5.97
N ILE A 22 23.24 71.70 -5.13
CA ILE A 22 23.33 72.97 -4.40
C ILE A 22 23.43 74.15 -5.37
N ARG A 23 24.27 74.04 -6.41
CA ARG A 23 24.40 75.08 -7.43
C ARG A 23 23.09 75.30 -8.19
N LEU A 24 22.41 74.21 -8.58
CA LEU A 24 21.12 74.27 -9.26
C LEU A 24 20.05 74.91 -8.37
N LYS A 25 19.97 74.51 -7.09
CA LYS A 25 19.05 75.08 -6.11
C LYS A 25 19.24 76.59 -5.98
N SER A 26 20.49 77.05 -5.86
CA SER A 26 20.80 78.49 -5.81
C SER A 26 20.40 79.24 -7.10
N GLN A 27 20.52 78.62 -8.27
CA GLN A 27 20.08 79.22 -9.54
C GLN A 27 18.55 79.30 -9.64
N LEU A 28 17.85 78.26 -9.22
CA LEU A 28 16.38 78.22 -9.21
C LEU A 28 15.81 79.25 -8.23
N GLU A 29 16.39 79.37 -7.03
CA GLU A 29 16.02 80.38 -6.03
C GLU A 29 16.17 81.80 -6.57
N ARG A 30 17.27 82.11 -7.27
CA ARG A 30 17.49 83.43 -7.91
C ARG A 30 16.48 83.75 -9.00
N LEU A 31 15.93 82.73 -9.65
CA LEU A 31 14.91 82.87 -10.70
C LEU A 31 13.47 82.81 -10.15
N GLY A 32 13.29 82.60 -8.84
CA GLY A 32 11.98 82.40 -8.23
C GLY A 32 11.28 81.10 -8.68
N ILE A 33 12.05 80.11 -9.17
CA ILE A 33 11.52 78.83 -9.66
C ILE A 33 11.57 77.82 -8.51
N THR A 34 10.44 77.17 -8.22
CA THR A 34 10.40 76.06 -7.26
C THR A 34 10.81 74.77 -7.97
N PRO A 35 11.79 74.00 -7.44
CA PRO A 35 12.14 72.69 -7.99
C PRO A 35 10.92 71.75 -8.04
N CYS A 36 10.78 70.97 -9.12
CA CYS A 36 9.73 69.95 -9.21
C CYS A 36 10.03 68.70 -8.35
N CYS A 37 11.24 68.61 -7.79
CA CYS A 37 11.70 67.52 -6.93
C CYS A 37 12.57 68.07 -5.78
N GLN A 38 12.67 67.31 -4.70
CA GLN A 38 13.59 67.64 -3.60
C GLN A 38 15.04 67.45 -4.06
N LEU A 39 15.81 68.53 -4.05
CA LEU A 39 17.24 68.50 -4.30
C LEU A 39 17.97 68.37 -2.95
N PRO A 40 19.04 67.54 -2.86
CA PRO A 40 19.80 67.38 -1.63
C PRO A 40 20.49 68.69 -1.24
N ASP A 41 20.43 69.02 0.04
CA ASP A 41 21.03 70.23 0.61
C ASP A 41 22.51 70.06 0.90
N SER A 42 22.97 68.82 1.05
CA SER A 42 24.36 68.52 1.33
C SER A 42 24.75 67.11 0.92
N TYR A 43 26.06 66.88 0.81
CA TYR A 43 26.62 65.54 0.69
C TYR A 43 26.26 64.65 1.89
N LYS A 44 26.14 65.25 3.09
CA LYS A 44 25.76 64.53 4.32
C LYS A 44 24.36 63.94 4.21
N GLU A 45 23.40 64.67 3.64
CA GLU A 45 22.04 64.16 3.42
C GLU A 45 22.03 62.95 2.46
N LEU A 46 22.83 62.99 1.40
CA LEU A 46 22.97 61.87 0.47
C LEU A 46 23.54 60.63 1.16
N ILE A 47 24.58 60.80 2.00
CA ILE A 47 25.15 59.70 2.78
C ILE A 47 24.11 59.15 3.77
N GLU A 48 23.35 60.02 4.44
CA GLU A 48 22.32 59.58 5.39
C GLU A 48 21.22 58.77 4.68
N ARG A 49 20.77 59.21 3.50
CA ARG A 49 19.80 58.46 2.68
C ARG A 49 20.37 57.11 2.24
N GLU A 50 21.59 57.08 1.68
CA GLU A 50 22.25 55.83 1.31
C GLU A 50 22.41 54.89 2.50
N LYS A 51 22.78 55.43 3.68
CA LYS A 51 22.91 54.63 4.91
C LYS A 51 21.58 53.98 5.29
N CYS A 52 20.48 54.72 5.26
CA CYS A 52 19.15 54.16 5.53
C CYS A 52 18.77 53.07 4.51
N GLU A 53 18.98 53.31 3.22
CA GLU A 53 18.71 52.31 2.17
C GLU A 53 19.56 51.04 2.35
N MET A 54 20.83 51.20 2.71
CA MET A 54 21.73 50.08 2.99
C MET A 54 21.32 49.31 4.25
N GLU A 55 20.84 49.98 5.29
CA GLU A 55 20.29 49.36 6.50
C GLU A 55 19.05 48.53 6.16
N GLU A 56 18.10 49.08 5.40
CA GLU A 56 16.90 48.39 4.92
C GLU A 56 17.25 47.17 4.05
N GLN A 57 18.22 47.30 3.15
CA GLN A 57 18.68 46.18 2.33
C GLN A 57 19.36 45.10 3.18
N THR A 58 20.13 45.50 4.19
CA THR A 58 20.79 44.55 5.09
C THR A 58 19.74 43.81 5.94
N GLU A 59 18.69 44.48 6.40
CA GLU A 59 17.54 43.87 7.06
C GLU A 59 16.85 42.86 6.16
N ALA A 60 16.48 43.26 4.95
CA ALA A 60 15.84 42.38 3.97
C ALA A 60 16.72 41.16 3.63
N GLN A 61 18.05 41.35 3.53
CA GLN A 61 18.98 40.27 3.30
C GLN A 61 18.99 39.27 4.47
N ARG A 62 19.02 39.75 5.72
CA ARG A 62 18.97 38.87 6.91
C ARG A 62 17.68 38.05 6.93
N ASP A 63 16.54 38.67 6.64
CA ASP A 63 15.25 37.97 6.60
C ASP A 63 15.22 36.87 5.51
N LEU A 64 15.83 37.13 4.36
CA LEU A 64 15.94 36.16 3.28
C LEU A 64 16.89 35.01 3.64
N GLU A 65 18.02 35.30 4.28
CA GLU A 65 18.96 34.29 4.76
C GLU A 65 18.32 33.38 5.81
N GLU A 66 17.54 33.94 6.73
CA GLU A 66 16.78 33.17 7.73
C GLU A 66 15.74 32.26 7.05
N LYS A 67 14.94 32.80 6.11
CA LYS A 67 13.98 32.01 5.34
C LYS A 67 14.65 30.87 4.56
N LEU A 68 15.81 31.13 3.94
CA LEU A 68 16.57 30.11 3.24
C LEU A 68 17.06 29.01 4.18
N SER A 69 17.52 29.37 5.37
CA SER A 69 17.92 28.39 6.40
C SER A 69 16.73 27.50 6.79
N MET A 70 15.58 28.11 7.09
CA MET A 70 14.36 27.37 7.46
C MET A 70 13.88 26.42 6.35
N LEU A 71 13.89 26.88 5.10
CA LEU A 71 13.54 26.05 3.95
C LEU A 71 14.53 24.91 3.71
N ALA A 72 15.83 25.14 3.96
CA ALA A 72 16.85 24.10 3.86
C ALA A 72 16.62 23.00 4.91
N GLU A 73 16.29 23.37 6.15
CA GLU A 73 15.92 22.42 7.21
C GLU A 73 14.65 21.65 6.86
N GLU A 74 13.61 22.34 6.37
CA GLU A 74 12.36 21.70 5.97
C GLU A 74 12.57 20.70 4.82
N LYS A 75 13.34 21.09 3.80
CA LYS A 75 13.75 20.19 2.71
C LYS A 75 14.47 18.96 3.25
N GLN A 76 15.37 19.13 4.22
CA GLN A 76 16.07 18.01 4.84
C GLN A 76 15.10 17.09 5.60
N ARG A 77 14.16 17.65 6.37
CA ARG A 77 13.11 16.89 7.07
C ARG A 77 12.26 16.08 6.09
N LEU A 78 11.78 16.71 5.02
CA LEU A 78 10.97 16.05 3.99
C LEU A 78 11.74 14.95 3.24
N ASN A 79 13.02 15.16 2.95
CA ASN A 79 13.86 14.12 2.34
C ASN A 79 14.01 12.88 3.24
N LYS A 80 14.18 13.08 4.55
CA LYS A 80 14.21 11.97 5.51
C LYS A 80 12.88 11.22 5.53
N MET A 81 11.76 11.95 5.59
CA MET A 81 10.41 11.37 5.54
C MET A 81 10.19 10.56 4.26
N LEU A 82 10.56 11.13 3.10
CA LEU A 82 10.44 10.45 1.80
C LEU A 82 11.28 9.16 1.76
N SER A 83 12.48 9.17 2.33
CA SER A 83 13.31 7.96 2.44
C SER A 83 12.64 6.89 3.28
N SER A 84 12.07 7.26 4.44
CA SER A 84 11.33 6.33 5.31
C SER A 84 10.14 5.70 4.58
N MET A 85 9.34 6.52 3.89
CA MET A 85 8.17 6.03 3.13
C MET A 85 8.56 5.14 1.94
N ARG A 86 9.78 5.28 1.40
CA ARG A 86 10.28 4.37 0.36
C ARG A 86 10.66 3.02 0.95
N GLN A 87 11.35 3.01 2.08
CA GLN A 87 11.72 1.78 2.80
C GLN A 87 10.48 1.00 3.23
N GLU A 88 9.48 1.66 3.79
CA GLU A 88 8.20 1.04 4.17
C GLU A 88 7.50 0.41 2.95
N ARG A 89 7.43 1.13 1.83
CA ARG A 89 6.88 0.59 0.57
C ARG A 89 7.65 -0.61 0.05
N GLU A 90 8.98 -0.62 0.14
CA GLU A 90 9.80 -1.76 -0.26
C GLU A 90 9.51 -2.99 0.63
N MET A 91 9.36 -2.78 1.94
CA MET A 91 8.97 -3.84 2.88
C MET A 91 7.58 -4.41 2.55
N ASP A 92 6.60 -3.53 2.32
CA ASP A 92 5.23 -3.93 1.97
C ASP A 92 5.20 -4.75 0.69
N ILE A 93 5.97 -4.35 -0.33
CA ILE A 93 6.09 -5.10 -1.59
C ILE A 93 6.62 -6.51 -1.33
N VAL A 94 7.63 -6.67 -0.48
CA VAL A 94 8.20 -7.99 -0.12
C VAL A 94 7.15 -8.84 0.60
N VAL A 95 6.43 -8.27 1.57
CA VAL A 95 5.37 -8.97 2.31
C VAL A 95 4.25 -9.40 1.36
N MET A 96 3.77 -8.50 0.49
CA MET A 96 2.73 -8.80 -0.48
C MET A 96 3.11 -9.94 -1.43
N ARG A 97 4.37 -9.97 -1.91
CA ARG A 97 4.86 -11.06 -2.76
C ARG A 97 4.85 -12.39 -2.01
N SER A 98 5.34 -12.42 -0.77
CA SER A 98 5.33 -13.62 0.06
C SER A 98 3.92 -14.11 0.35
N VAL A 99 2.98 -13.22 0.65
CA VAL A 99 1.56 -13.57 0.82
C VAL A 99 0.98 -14.13 -0.48
N GLN A 100 1.26 -13.50 -1.62
CA GLN A 100 0.77 -13.96 -2.92
C GLN A 100 1.30 -15.37 -3.28
N GLU A 101 2.57 -15.65 -3.01
CA GLU A 101 3.16 -16.99 -3.18
C GLU A 101 2.46 -18.02 -2.30
N ARG A 102 2.25 -17.70 -1.02
CA ARG A 102 1.54 -18.58 -0.09
C ARG A 102 0.09 -18.84 -0.48
N CYS A 103 -0.61 -17.83 -1.02
CA CYS A 103 -1.96 -18.01 -1.54
C CYS A 103 -1.98 -18.97 -2.74
N LYS A 104 -1.05 -18.81 -3.69
CA LYS A 104 -0.93 -19.74 -4.82
C LYS A 104 -0.68 -21.17 -4.38
N GLU A 105 0.26 -21.38 -3.45
CA GLU A 105 0.51 -22.72 -2.90
C GLU A 105 -0.71 -23.31 -2.20
N ALA A 106 -1.50 -22.48 -1.52
CA ALA A 106 -2.73 -22.93 -0.86
C ALA A 106 -3.81 -23.31 -1.88
N GLU A 107 -3.99 -22.51 -2.93
CA GLU A 107 -4.91 -22.81 -4.04
C GLU A 107 -4.53 -24.12 -4.74
N GLU A 108 -3.24 -24.35 -5.02
CA GLU A 108 -2.77 -25.60 -5.61
C GLU A 108 -3.05 -26.82 -4.71
N LYS A 109 -2.82 -26.69 -3.40
CA LYS A 109 -3.13 -27.74 -2.43
C LYS A 109 -4.64 -28.01 -2.33
N GLU A 110 -5.46 -26.97 -2.41
CA GLU A 110 -6.92 -27.09 -2.40
C GLU A 110 -7.41 -27.87 -3.62
N ILE A 111 -6.92 -27.52 -4.81
CA ILE A 111 -7.26 -28.23 -6.06
C ILE A 111 -6.89 -29.72 -5.94
N TYR A 112 -5.66 -30.03 -5.50
CA TYR A 112 -5.22 -31.41 -5.32
C TYR A 112 -6.07 -32.18 -4.30
N ALA A 113 -6.42 -31.55 -3.17
CA ALA A 113 -7.27 -32.15 -2.16
C ALA A 113 -8.69 -32.41 -2.69
N ALA A 114 -9.26 -31.48 -3.46
CA ALA A 114 -10.57 -31.63 -4.08
C ALA A 114 -10.58 -32.79 -5.09
N GLU A 115 -9.54 -32.91 -5.91
CA GLU A 115 -9.38 -34.05 -6.83
C GLU A 115 -9.26 -35.38 -6.09
N ALA A 116 -8.46 -35.43 -5.01
CA ALA A 116 -8.31 -36.61 -4.19
C ALA A 116 -9.64 -37.03 -3.52
N LEU A 117 -10.40 -36.07 -2.99
CA LEU A 117 -11.72 -36.31 -2.41
C LEU A 117 -12.73 -36.82 -3.45
N SER A 118 -12.72 -36.24 -4.65
CA SER A 118 -13.56 -36.69 -5.77
C SER A 118 -13.26 -38.15 -6.14
N ARG A 119 -11.97 -38.52 -6.23
CA ARG A 119 -11.53 -39.89 -6.49
C ARG A 119 -12.01 -40.84 -5.38
N LEU A 120 -11.76 -40.51 -4.12
CA LEU A 120 -12.17 -41.34 -2.98
C LEU A 120 -13.69 -41.52 -2.91
N THR A 121 -14.46 -40.47 -3.23
CA THR A 121 -15.92 -40.53 -3.26
C THR A 121 -16.41 -41.51 -4.32
N ARG A 122 -15.80 -41.50 -5.52
CA ARG A 122 -16.13 -42.46 -6.59
C ARG A 122 -15.78 -43.89 -6.20
N GLU A 123 -14.59 -44.12 -5.65
CA GLU A 123 -14.16 -45.44 -5.19
C GLU A 123 -15.07 -45.98 -4.09
N LYS A 124 -15.45 -45.13 -3.12
CA LYS A 124 -16.39 -45.48 -2.06
C LYS A 124 -17.74 -45.89 -2.64
N SER A 125 -18.31 -45.08 -3.53
CA SER A 125 -19.60 -45.39 -4.17
C SER A 125 -19.57 -46.69 -5.00
N GLN A 126 -18.44 -47.00 -5.65
CA GLN A 126 -18.28 -48.27 -6.35
C GLN A 126 -18.24 -49.46 -5.38
N LYS A 127 -17.49 -49.34 -4.28
CA LYS A 127 -17.41 -50.38 -3.24
C LYS A 127 -18.75 -50.60 -2.55
N GLU A 128 -19.49 -49.54 -2.24
CA GLU A 128 -20.83 -49.63 -1.64
C GLU A 128 -21.80 -50.38 -2.55
N ARG A 129 -21.83 -50.07 -3.85
CA ARG A 129 -22.66 -50.82 -4.82
C ARG A 129 -22.27 -52.30 -4.91
N ALA A 130 -20.98 -52.59 -4.97
CA ALA A 130 -20.51 -53.98 -4.98
C ALA A 130 -20.93 -54.74 -3.70
N LEU A 131 -20.82 -54.09 -2.54
CA LEU A 131 -21.25 -54.67 -1.27
C LEU A 131 -22.77 -54.90 -1.23
N GLU A 132 -23.58 -53.94 -1.68
CA GLU A 132 -25.04 -54.10 -1.79
C GLU A 132 -25.43 -55.26 -2.69
N GLU A 133 -24.78 -55.40 -3.85
CA GLU A 133 -25.00 -56.52 -4.77
C GLU A 133 -24.65 -57.87 -4.13
N THR A 134 -23.50 -57.97 -3.46
CA THR A 134 -23.10 -59.20 -2.76
C THR A 134 -24.06 -59.56 -1.62
N LEU A 135 -24.54 -58.58 -0.86
CA LEU A 135 -25.52 -58.77 0.19
C LEU A 135 -26.85 -59.26 -0.38
N ARG A 136 -27.29 -58.69 -1.51
CA ARG A 136 -28.51 -59.11 -2.21
C ARG A 136 -28.43 -60.57 -2.66
N LEU A 137 -27.30 -60.97 -3.25
CA LEU A 137 -27.07 -62.35 -3.68
C LEU A 137 -27.06 -63.32 -2.48
N ALA A 138 -26.30 -62.99 -1.43
CA ALA A 138 -26.26 -63.81 -0.21
C ALA A 138 -27.64 -63.96 0.44
N THR A 139 -28.46 -62.90 0.44
CA THR A 139 -29.83 -62.94 0.95
C THR A 139 -30.71 -63.88 0.13
N MET A 140 -30.59 -63.83 -1.20
CA MET A 140 -31.32 -64.72 -2.09
C MET A 140 -30.95 -66.19 -1.87
N ASP A 141 -29.66 -66.49 -1.72
CA ASP A 141 -29.17 -67.84 -1.43
C ASP A 141 -29.71 -68.35 -0.09
N LEU A 142 -29.69 -67.52 0.96
CA LEU A 142 -30.29 -67.84 2.26
C LEU A 142 -31.79 -68.15 2.14
N MET A 143 -32.54 -67.37 1.37
CA MET A 143 -33.96 -67.64 1.13
C MET A 143 -34.18 -68.97 0.40
N GLN A 144 -33.34 -69.31 -0.57
CA GLN A 144 -33.40 -70.61 -1.26
C GLN A 144 -33.11 -71.77 -0.31
N TYR A 145 -32.06 -71.66 0.51
CA TYR A 145 -31.75 -72.68 1.52
C TYR A 145 -32.88 -72.81 2.56
N GLN A 146 -33.47 -71.70 3.00
CA GLN A 146 -34.63 -71.73 3.90
C GLN A 146 -35.83 -72.42 3.26
N ALA A 147 -36.13 -72.15 1.98
CA ALA A 147 -37.21 -72.80 1.25
C ALA A 147 -36.98 -74.31 1.08
N GLN A 148 -35.75 -74.72 0.74
CA GLN A 148 -35.36 -76.13 0.64
C GLN A 148 -35.49 -76.84 2.00
N LEU A 149 -35.01 -76.22 3.09
CA LEU A 149 -35.16 -76.77 4.44
C LEU A 149 -36.62 -76.89 4.86
N ALA A 150 -37.47 -75.91 4.51
CA ALA A 150 -38.90 -75.98 4.78
C ALA A 150 -39.57 -77.14 4.01
N GLN A 151 -39.22 -77.33 2.73
CA GLN A 151 -39.73 -78.46 1.93
C GLN A 151 -39.29 -79.81 2.51
N ILE A 152 -38.04 -79.95 2.95
CA ILE A 152 -37.54 -81.17 3.60
C ILE A 152 -38.30 -81.44 4.89
N LYS A 153 -38.52 -80.42 5.74
CA LYS A 153 -39.31 -80.56 6.97
C LYS A 153 -40.75 -80.98 6.72
N GLU A 154 -41.39 -80.45 5.67
CA GLU A 154 -42.75 -80.87 5.27
C GLU A 154 -42.78 -82.32 4.78
N LEU A 155 -41.75 -82.77 4.04
CA LEU A 155 -41.59 -84.17 3.64
C LEU A 155 -41.33 -85.09 4.83
N GLU A 156 -40.58 -84.64 5.83
CA GLU A 156 -40.38 -85.37 7.08
C GLU A 156 -41.68 -85.46 7.90
N ASN A 157 -42.45 -84.38 7.97
CA ASN A 157 -43.77 -84.38 8.62
C ASN A 157 -44.74 -85.30 7.90
N THR A 158 -44.90 -85.18 6.57
CA THR A 158 -45.79 -86.02 5.76
C THR A 158 -45.31 -87.47 5.65
N GLY A 159 -44.00 -87.71 5.58
CA GLY A 159 -43.39 -89.04 5.63
C GLY A 159 -43.51 -89.69 7.02
N GLY A 160 -43.46 -88.89 8.07
CA GLY A 160 -43.83 -89.28 9.44
C GLY A 160 -45.30 -89.68 9.52
N PHE A 161 -46.21 -88.88 8.94
CA PHE A 161 -47.63 -89.25 8.81
C PHE A 161 -47.81 -90.50 7.95
N ALA A 162 -47.04 -90.67 6.88
CA ALA A 162 -47.08 -91.87 6.06
C ALA A 162 -46.60 -93.10 6.84
N ARG A 163 -45.57 -92.97 7.70
CA ARG A 163 -45.14 -94.03 8.62
C ARG A 163 -46.22 -94.34 9.66
N ILE A 164 -46.89 -93.34 10.21
CA ILE A 164 -47.99 -93.52 11.17
C ILE A 164 -49.19 -94.19 10.49
N LEU A 165 -49.58 -93.77 9.29
CA LEU A 165 -50.62 -94.38 8.48
C LEU A 165 -50.29 -95.84 8.13
N LYS A 166 -49.02 -96.14 7.81
CA LYS A 166 -48.58 -97.52 7.56
C LYS A 166 -48.68 -98.39 8.82
N LEU A 167 -48.37 -97.83 9.99
CA LEU A 167 -48.52 -98.53 11.26
C LEU A 167 -50.00 -98.75 11.65
N LEU A 168 -50.90 -97.84 11.27
CA LEU A 168 -52.33 -97.99 11.51
C LEU A 168 -53.02 -98.93 10.51
N LEU A 169 -52.55 -98.99 9.26
CA LEU A 169 -53.10 -99.86 8.21
C LEU A 169 -52.50 -101.27 8.18
N CYS A 170 -51.47 -101.56 8.97
CA CYS A 170 -50.92 -102.91 9.13
C CYS A 170 -51.38 -103.63 10.43
N ARG A 171 -52.54 -103.24 10.98
CA ARG A 171 -53.28 -104.06 11.95
C ARG A 171 -54.55 -104.60 11.31
#